data_AF-A0A3D0PUW9-F1
#
_entry.id   AF-A0A3D0PUW9-F1
#
_cell.length_a   1.000
_cell.length_b   1.000
_cell.length_c   1.000
_cell.angle_alpha   90.00
_cell.angle_beta   90.00
_cell.angle_gamma   90.00
#
_symmetry.space_group_name_H-M   'P 1'
#
loop_
_entity.id
_entity.type
_entity.pdbx_description
1 polymer ?
#
loop_
_entity_poly.entity_id
_entity_poly.type
_entity_poly.pdbx_seq_one_letter_code
_entity_poly.pdbx_strand_id
1 'polypeptide(L)'
;MVTLKEHHAETELFPIVPPHDVRILRGTFEELLTDAQKAPSEDYLLVQLTDEYPIYQPVDRLTPYYPNLLGVSSEYLLSGGGEEDDRFRREMRQHRVIDEQIFTAFLEQICCTEPTEQDLALFQKVMKEGEEA
;
A
#
# COMPACT_ATOMS: atom_id res chain seq x y z
N MET A 1 19.41 11.88 33.18
CA MET A 1 19.43 12.64 34.45
C MET A 1 20.64 13.55 34.43
N VAL A 2 20.47 14.81 34.81
CA VAL A 2 21.59 15.77 34.90
C VAL A 2 21.73 16.14 36.36
N THR A 3 22.93 15.94 36.91
CA THR A 3 23.27 16.27 38.29
C THR A 3 24.29 17.40 38.29
N LEU A 4 23.93 18.54 38.88
CA LEU A 4 24.82 19.70 39.00
C LEU A 4 25.62 19.60 40.29
N LYS A 5 26.96 19.61 40.16
CA LYS A 5 27.91 19.82 41.27
C LYS A 5 28.50 21.23 41.16
N GLU A 6 29.07 21.75 42.25
CA GLU A 6 29.47 23.17 42.41
C GLU A 6 30.17 23.80 41.19
N HIS A 7 30.99 23.04 40.44
CA HIS A 7 31.72 23.53 39.27
C HIS A 7 31.67 22.62 38.04
N HIS A 8 30.86 21.56 38.05
CA HIS A 8 30.71 20.68 36.88
C HIS A 8 29.36 19.96 36.87
N ALA A 9 28.89 19.60 35.68
CA ALA A 9 27.67 18.82 35.50
C ALA A 9 28.04 17.38 35.16
N GLU A 10 27.41 16.42 35.83
CA GLU A 10 27.43 15.02 35.46
C GLU A 10 26.14 14.68 34.71
N THR A 11 26.27 13.95 33.60
CA THR A 11 25.13 13.52 32.79
C THR A 11 25.09 12.01 32.75
N GLU A 12 23.94 11.45 33.10
CA GLU A 12 23.63 10.03 32.96
C GLU A 12 22.51 9.85 31.95
N LEU A 13 22.75 9.02 30.92
CA LEU A 13 21.76 8.69 29.91
C LEU A 13 21.03 7.42 30.32
N PHE A 14 19.71 7.52 30.43
CA PHE A 14 18.84 6.37 30.64
C PHE A 14 18.22 6.02 29.30
N PRO A 15 18.48 4.82 28.75
CA PRO A 15 17.86 4.41 27.50
C PRO A 15 16.36 4.20 27.72
N ILE A 16 15.55 4.80 26.84
CA ILE A 16 14.13 4.49 26.75
C ILE A 16 14.00 3.43 25.67
N VAL A 17 13.60 2.22 26.07
CA VAL A 17 13.35 1.13 25.14
C VAL A 17 11.86 1.09 24.85
N PRO A 18 11.43 1.39 23.61
CA PRO A 18 10.02 1.28 23.25
C PRO A 18 9.58 -0.20 23.29
N PRO A 19 8.29 -0.48 23.56
CA PRO A 19 7.79 -1.85 23.63
C PRO A 19 7.77 -2.56 22.27
N HIS A 20 7.72 -1.80 21.18
CA HIS A 20 7.62 -2.31 19.81
C HIS A 20 8.50 -1.48 18.88
N ASP A 21 9.06 -2.13 17.86
CA ASP A 21 9.85 -1.45 16.84
C ASP A 21 8.92 -0.78 15.82
N VAL A 22 9.46 0.21 15.10
CA VAL A 22 8.78 0.86 13.97
C VAL A 22 9.54 0.48 12.70
N ARG A 23 8.89 -0.21 11.76
CA ARG A 23 9.54 -0.74 10.56
C ARG A 23 8.71 -0.46 9.30
N ILE A 24 9.41 -0.44 8.16
CA ILE A 24 8.78 -0.39 6.83
C ILE A 24 9.09 -1.71 6.13
N LEU A 25 8.06 -2.39 5.67
CA LEU A 25 8.19 -3.61 4.87
C LEU A 25 7.86 -3.28 3.42
N ARG A 26 8.71 -3.71 2.49
CA ARG A 26 8.53 -3.49 1.05
C ARG A 26 8.66 -4.80 0.30
N GLY A 27 7.71 -5.10 -0.58
CA GLY A 27 7.70 -6.32 -1.39
C GLY A 27 6.34 -6.54 -2.05
N THR A 28 6.19 -7.67 -2.72
CA THR A 28 4.87 -8.09 -3.24
C THR A 28 3.96 -8.49 -2.09
N PHE A 29 2.66 -8.39 -2.30
CA PHE A 29 1.69 -8.76 -1.28
C PHE A 29 1.82 -10.25 -0.89
N GLU A 30 2.11 -11.13 -1.85
CA GLU A 30 2.26 -12.58 -1.60
C GLU A 30 3.48 -12.90 -0.71
N GLU A 31 4.62 -12.27 -0.99
CA GLU A 31 5.84 -12.41 -0.18
C GLU A 31 5.59 -11.92 1.24
N LEU A 32 5.03 -10.72 1.38
CA LEU A 32 4.77 -10.10 2.68
C LEU A 32 3.76 -10.88 3.50
N LEU A 33 2.72 -11.43 2.87
CA LEU A 33 1.74 -12.29 3.54
C LEU A 33 2.37 -13.61 4.00
N THR A 34 3.22 -14.20 3.17
CA THR A 34 3.94 -15.44 3.50
C THR A 34 4.88 -15.22 4.68
N ASP A 35 5.59 -14.10 4.71
CA ASP A 35 6.49 -13.75 5.81
C ASP A 35 5.71 -13.43 7.09
N ALA A 36 4.56 -12.76 6.97
CA ALA A 36 3.66 -12.49 8.08
C ALA A 36 3.13 -13.77 8.73
N GLN A 37 2.82 -14.79 7.93
CA GLN A 37 2.40 -16.11 8.42
C GLN A 37 3.53 -16.85 9.14
N LYS A 38 4.77 -16.73 8.67
CA LYS A 38 5.93 -17.39 9.28
C LYS A 38 6.37 -16.69 10.58
N ALA A 39 6.31 -15.36 10.61
CA ALA A 39 6.83 -14.55 11.70
C ALA A 39 5.88 -13.36 12.01
N PRO A 40 4.73 -13.63 12.66
CA PRO A 40 3.84 -12.56 13.11
C PRO A 40 4.54 -11.66 14.12
N SER A 41 4.18 -10.38 14.14
CA SER A 41 4.86 -9.36 14.95
C SER A 41 3.91 -8.26 15.37
N GLU A 42 4.07 -7.77 16.59
CA GLU A 42 3.33 -6.62 17.14
C GLU A 42 4.00 -5.28 16.83
N ASP A 43 5.00 -5.25 15.96
CA ASP A 43 5.67 -4.00 15.58
C ASP A 43 4.74 -3.04 14.84
N TYR A 44 5.08 -1.76 14.90
CA TYR A 44 4.41 -0.74 14.12
C TYR A 44 4.92 -0.78 12.68
N LEU A 45 4.09 -1.27 11.77
CA LEU A 45 4.52 -1.55 10.40
C LEU A 45 3.83 -0.62 9.40
N LEU A 46 4.62 -0.05 8.50
CA LEU A 46 4.12 0.51 7.23
C LEU A 46 4.47 -0.47 6.11
N VAL A 47 3.48 -0.90 5.34
CA VAL A 47 3.68 -1.83 4.23
C VAL A 47 3.66 -1.07 2.91
N GLN A 48 4.68 -1.30 2.08
CA GLN A 48 4.82 -0.76 0.73
C GLN A 48 4.73 -1.89 -0.28
N LEU A 49 3.60 -1.98 -0.96
CA LEU A 49 3.32 -2.98 -1.98
C LEU A 49 3.97 -2.57 -3.29
N THR A 50 4.76 -3.49 -3.85
CA THR A 50 5.41 -3.34 -5.16
C THR A 50 4.63 -4.03 -6.27
N ASP A 51 3.43 -4.54 -5.97
CA ASP A 51 2.56 -5.19 -6.94
C ASP A 51 2.16 -4.20 -8.06
N GLU A 52 2.14 -4.69 -9.30
CA GLU A 52 1.76 -3.90 -10.48
C GLU A 52 0.25 -3.72 -10.62
N TYR A 53 -0.54 -4.39 -9.78
CA TYR A 53 -1.99 -4.41 -9.80
C TYR A 53 -2.60 -4.15 -8.41
N PRO A 54 -3.85 -3.66 -8.35
CA PRO A 54 -4.57 -3.49 -7.10
C PRO A 54 -4.72 -4.80 -6.32
N ILE A 55 -4.44 -4.75 -5.02
CA ILE A 55 -4.66 -5.87 -4.11
C ILE A 55 -5.95 -5.66 -3.34
N TYR A 56 -6.81 -6.68 -3.32
CA TYR A 56 -8.04 -6.65 -2.55
C TYR A 56 -7.78 -6.78 -1.04
N GLN A 57 -8.30 -5.80 -0.29
CA GLN A 57 -8.30 -5.73 1.18
C GLN A 57 -6.95 -6.14 1.83
N PRO A 58 -5.83 -5.51 1.44
CA PRO A 58 -4.51 -5.91 1.94
C PRO A 58 -4.38 -5.68 3.44
N VAL A 59 -5.03 -4.63 3.97
CA VAL A 59 -5.07 -4.33 5.41
C VAL A 59 -5.74 -5.49 6.16
N ASP A 60 -6.98 -5.83 5.83
CA ASP A 60 -7.73 -6.91 6.52
C ASP A 60 -7.01 -8.26 6.47
N ARG A 61 -6.27 -8.53 5.39
CA ARG A 61 -5.51 -9.78 5.23
C ARG A 61 -4.20 -9.81 6.01
N LEU A 62 -3.59 -8.65 6.28
CA LEU A 62 -2.33 -8.53 7.03
C LEU A 62 -2.55 -8.29 8.53
N THR A 63 -3.65 -7.64 8.92
CA THR A 63 -4.00 -7.36 10.32
C THR A 63 -3.97 -8.58 11.25
N PRO A 64 -4.37 -9.80 10.84
CA PRO A 64 -4.27 -10.99 11.70
C PRO A 64 -2.85 -11.35 12.14
N TYR A 65 -1.84 -10.95 11.38
CA TYR A 65 -0.42 -11.24 11.64
C TYR A 65 0.35 -10.01 12.15
N TYR A 66 -0.13 -8.82 11.79
CA TYR A 66 0.43 -7.52 12.15
C TYR A 66 -0.66 -6.64 12.79
N PRO A 67 -0.98 -6.82 14.09
CA PRO A 67 -2.08 -6.10 14.74
C PRO A 67 -1.85 -4.59 14.82
N ASN A 68 -0.60 -4.12 14.80
CA ASN A 68 -0.21 -2.71 14.88
C ASN A 68 0.17 -2.12 13.50
N LEU A 69 -0.45 -2.64 12.42
CA LEU A 69 -0.24 -2.14 11.06
C LEU A 69 -0.69 -0.66 10.96
N LEU A 70 0.25 0.22 10.66
CA LEU A 70 0.02 1.66 10.51
C LEU A 70 -0.62 2.01 9.18
N GLY A 71 -0.36 1.21 8.14
CA GLY A 71 -0.95 1.42 6.82
C GLY A 71 -0.33 0.56 5.72
N VAL A 72 -0.97 0.60 4.56
CA VAL A 72 -0.52 -0.04 3.32
C VAL A 72 -0.52 1.00 2.21
N SER A 73 0.58 1.13 1.48
CA SER A 73 0.70 1.99 0.30
C SER A 73 1.14 1.17 -0.90
N SER A 74 0.59 1.43 -2.08
CA SER A 74 0.97 0.72 -3.31
C SER A 74 1.74 1.64 -4.25
N GLU A 75 2.87 1.16 -4.78
CA GLU A 75 3.73 1.95 -5.65
C GLU A 75 3.08 2.30 -7.00
N TYR A 76 2.20 1.42 -7.52
CA TYR A 76 1.45 1.68 -8.75
C TYR A 76 0.58 2.96 -8.65
N LEU A 77 0.10 3.31 -7.45
CA LEU A 77 -0.67 4.55 -7.20
C LEU A 77 0.21 5.80 -7.10
N LEU A 78 1.46 5.64 -6.67
CA LEU A 78 2.39 6.77 -6.44
C LEU A 78 3.09 7.24 -7.72
N SER A 79 2.99 6.47 -8.81
CA SER A 79 3.70 6.68 -10.07
C SER A 79 3.16 7.84 -10.93
N GLY A 80 2.20 8.63 -10.43
CA GLY A 80 1.50 9.69 -11.17
C GLY A 80 1.90 11.14 -10.86
N GLY A 81 2.81 11.41 -9.92
CA GLY A 81 3.07 12.76 -9.42
C GLY A 81 4.26 13.49 -10.09
N GLY A 82 4.01 14.21 -11.20
CA GLY A 82 5.01 15.11 -11.80
C GLY A 82 4.47 16.08 -12.87
N GLU A 83 4.53 17.38 -12.54
CA GLU A 83 4.42 18.60 -13.37
C GLU A 83 3.09 18.97 -14.05
N GLU A 84 2.81 20.27 -14.03
CA GLU A 84 1.48 20.81 -13.78
C GLU A 84 0.54 21.01 -14.99
N ASP A 85 1.00 20.83 -16.23
CA ASP A 85 0.26 21.28 -17.43
C ASP A 85 -0.16 20.15 -18.40
N ASP A 86 0.26 18.92 -18.12
CA ASP A 86 -0.06 17.70 -18.90
C ASP A 86 -0.91 16.70 -18.07
N ARG A 87 -1.37 17.16 -16.88
CA ARG A 87 -2.06 16.35 -15.86
C ARG A 87 -3.40 15.83 -16.33
N PHE A 88 -4.28 16.64 -16.92
CA PHE A 88 -5.64 16.20 -17.23
C PHE A 88 -5.72 15.05 -18.25
N ARG A 89 -4.88 15.10 -19.31
CA ARG A 89 -4.82 14.02 -20.33
C ARG A 89 -4.04 12.79 -19.84
N ARG A 90 -3.06 12.97 -18.95
CA ARG A 90 -2.29 11.89 -18.35
C ARG A 90 -3.08 11.20 -17.24
N GLU A 91 -3.75 11.97 -16.39
CA GLU A 91 -4.74 11.51 -15.40
C GLU A 91 -5.85 10.74 -16.08
N MET A 92 -6.48 11.24 -17.15
CA MET A 92 -7.54 10.49 -17.85
C MET A 92 -7.07 9.14 -18.42
N ARG A 93 -5.86 9.09 -19.00
CA ARG A 93 -5.27 7.83 -19.49
C ARG A 93 -4.85 6.92 -18.34
N GLN A 94 -4.27 7.48 -17.27
CA GLN A 94 -3.88 6.73 -16.09
C GLN A 94 -5.12 6.22 -15.34
N HIS A 95 -6.18 7.00 -15.20
CA HIS A 95 -7.48 6.59 -14.65
C HIS A 95 -8.05 5.43 -15.45
N ARG A 96 -8.13 5.53 -16.78
CA ARG A 96 -8.63 4.41 -17.59
C ARG A 96 -7.78 3.14 -17.45
N VAL A 97 -6.46 3.26 -17.40
CA VAL A 97 -5.56 2.11 -17.19
C VAL A 97 -5.70 1.55 -15.78
N ILE A 98 -5.85 2.41 -14.77
CA ILE A 98 -6.08 2.02 -13.37
C ILE A 98 -7.46 1.35 -13.23
N ASP A 99 -8.48 1.84 -13.92
CA ASP A 99 -9.85 1.30 -13.87
C ASP A 99 -9.93 -0.08 -14.52
N GLU A 100 -9.29 -0.26 -15.69
CA GLU A 100 -9.15 -1.58 -16.32
C GLU A 100 -8.34 -2.55 -15.45
N GLN A 101 -7.28 -2.07 -14.80
CA GLN A 101 -6.49 -2.89 -13.85
C GLN A 101 -7.29 -3.25 -12.59
N ILE A 102 -8.09 -2.33 -12.04
CA ILE A 102 -9.00 -2.60 -10.92
C ILE A 102 -10.05 -3.63 -11.34
N PHE A 103 -10.65 -3.47 -12.52
CA PHE A 103 -11.64 -4.40 -13.04
C PHE A 103 -11.06 -5.80 -13.24
N THR A 104 -9.86 -5.88 -13.83
CA THR A 104 -9.13 -7.13 -14.01
C THR A 104 -8.82 -7.78 -12.66
N ALA A 105 -8.23 -7.03 -11.73
CA ALA A 105 -7.93 -7.51 -10.38
C ALA A 105 -9.20 -7.97 -9.65
N PHE A 106 -10.34 -7.30 -9.85
CA PHE A 106 -11.62 -7.72 -9.28
C PHE A 106 -12.09 -9.06 -9.83
N LEU A 107 -12.06 -9.26 -11.15
CA LEU A 107 -12.43 -10.53 -11.77
C LEU A 107 -11.53 -11.67 -11.28
N GLU A 108 -10.23 -11.44 -11.20
CA GLU A 108 -9.27 -12.45 -10.78
C GLU A 108 -9.37 -12.76 -9.28
N GLN A 109 -9.41 -11.72 -8.43
CA GLN A 109 -9.29 -11.89 -6.98
C GLN A 109 -10.63 -12.19 -6.30
N ILE A 110 -11.75 -11.71 -6.85
CA ILE A 110 -13.09 -11.85 -6.24
C ILE A 110 -13.96 -12.84 -7.00
N CYS A 111 -14.01 -12.73 -8.33
CA CYS A 111 -14.82 -13.65 -9.14
C CYS A 111 -14.09 -14.96 -9.45
N CYS A 112 -12.77 -15.01 -9.23
CA CYS A 112 -11.90 -16.14 -9.57
C CYS A 112 -12.00 -16.54 -11.05
N THR A 113 -12.12 -15.54 -11.93
CA THR A 113 -12.24 -15.71 -13.38
C THR A 113 -11.29 -14.76 -14.10
N GLU A 114 -10.64 -15.24 -15.16
CA GLU A 114 -9.85 -14.35 -16.02
C GLU A 114 -10.76 -13.52 -16.92
N PRO A 115 -10.44 -12.22 -17.14
CA PRO A 115 -11.21 -11.39 -18.07
C PRO A 115 -11.12 -11.94 -19.49
N THR A 116 -12.27 -12.15 -20.13
CA THR A 116 -12.30 -12.44 -21.57
C THR A 116 -12.18 -11.14 -22.38
N GLU A 117 -11.82 -11.26 -23.66
CA GLU A 117 -11.83 -10.11 -24.58
C GLU A 117 -13.22 -9.43 -24.65
N GLN A 118 -14.30 -10.21 -24.49
CA GLN A 118 -15.66 -9.69 -24.48
C GLN A 118 -15.96 -8.88 -23.22
N ASP A 119 -15.45 -9.32 -22.05
CA ASP A 119 -15.63 -8.62 -20.78
C ASP A 119 -14.92 -7.26 -20.80
N LEU A 120 -13.68 -7.22 -21.31
CA LEU A 120 -12.91 -5.99 -21.46
C LEU A 120 -13.57 -5.03 -22.45
N ALA A 121 -14.03 -5.54 -23.61
CA ALA A 121 -14.72 -4.72 -24.59
C ALA A 121 -16.04 -4.14 -24.06
N LEU A 122 -16.79 -4.92 -23.27
CA LEU A 122 -18.01 -4.46 -22.62
C LEU A 122 -17.71 -3.41 -21.55
N PHE A 123 -16.69 -3.63 -20.71
CA PHE A 123 -16.26 -2.68 -19.70
C PHE A 123 -15.86 -1.33 -20.33
N GLN A 124 -15.03 -1.35 -21.38
CA GLN A 124 -14.64 -0.14 -22.13
C GLN A 124 -15.85 0.61 -22.71
N LYS A 125 -16.85 -0.12 -23.21
CA LYS A 125 -18.07 0.48 -23.74
C LYS A 125 -18.87 1.19 -22.65
N VAL A 126 -19.08 0.54 -21.50
CA VAL A 126 -19.83 1.11 -20.37
C VAL A 126 -19.12 2.34 -19.80
N MET A 127 -17.79 2.28 -19.65
CA MET A 127 -16.99 3.42 -19.18
C MET A 127 -17.12 4.62 -20.13
N LYS A 128 -17.10 4.39 -21.45
CA LYS A 128 -17.29 5.46 -22.44
C LYS A 128 -18.69 6.09 -22.39
N GLU A 129 -19.74 5.28 -22.20
CA GLU A 129 -21.11 5.78 -22.06
C GLU A 129 -21.31 6.60 -20.79
N GLY A 130 -20.61 6.26 -19.69
CA GLY A 130 -20.66 6.98 -18.43
C GLY A 130 -19.91 8.32 -18.42
N GLU A 131 -18.88 8.49 -19.25
CA GLU A 131 -18.15 9.76 -19.42
C GLU A 131 -18.92 10.78 -20.28
N GLU A 132 -19.88 10.32 -21.10
CA GLU A 132 -20.66 11.15 -22.04
C GLU A 132 -21.99 11.66 -21.45
N ALA A 133 -22.36 11.27 -20.22
CA ALA A 133 -23.62 11.61 -19.53
C ALA A 133 -23.44 12.73 -18.47
#